data_AF-A0AAV2HSJ1-F1
#
_entry.id   AF-A0AAV2HSJ1-F1
#
_cell.length_a   1.000
_cell.length_b   1.000
_cell.length_c   1.000
_cell.angle_alpha   90.00
_cell.angle_beta   90.00
_cell.angle_gamma   90.00
#
_symmetry.space_group_name_H-M   'P 1'
#
loop_
_entity.id
_entity.type
_entity.pdbx_description
1 polymer ?
#
loop_
_entity_poly.entity_id
_entity_poly.type
_entity_poly.pdbx_seq_one_letter_code
_entity_poly.pdbx_strand_id
1 'polypeptide(L)'
;MWLIPSNRRRQLSAGFVLLVVLSVLAVCGVHQYKAWLKAAEDSIAAMGWEGFGPERGVYNFTVVTAMLDIGRGAWDEQSRPYNTYLLYMQQMLRLDVNVAVFVDPKGRPFIDWMRRGREGRTHVVV
;
A
#
# COMPACT_ATOMS: atom_id res chain seq x y z
N MET A 1 -48.45 35.75 -6.09
CA MET A 1 -47.41 35.00 -5.36
C MET A 1 -47.78 33.52 -5.42
N TRP A 2 -47.18 32.73 -6.31
CA TRP A 2 -47.57 31.31 -6.50
C TRP A 2 -47.03 30.45 -5.34
N LEU A 3 -47.92 30.02 -4.46
CA LEU A 3 -47.61 29.12 -3.35
C LEU A 3 -47.32 27.71 -3.91
N ILE A 4 -46.04 27.34 -3.94
CA ILE A 4 -45.63 25.97 -4.29
C ILE A 4 -46.27 25.00 -3.27
N PRO A 5 -47.08 24.01 -3.72
CA PRO A 5 -47.74 23.07 -2.83
C PRO A 5 -46.73 22.31 -1.96
N SER A 6 -47.09 22.05 -0.70
CA SER A 6 -46.18 21.45 0.30
C SER A 6 -45.55 20.13 -0.16
N ASN A 7 -46.29 19.32 -0.92
CA ASN A 7 -45.80 18.08 -1.51
C ASN A 7 -44.68 18.29 -2.54
N ARG A 8 -44.77 19.36 -3.34
CA ARG A 8 -43.76 19.71 -4.36
C ARG A 8 -42.47 20.22 -3.71
N ARG A 9 -42.57 20.93 -2.57
CA ARG A 9 -41.38 21.31 -1.78
C ARG A 9 -40.67 20.09 -1.20
N ARG A 10 -41.40 19.13 -0.63
CA ARG A 10 -40.82 17.88 -0.10
C ARG A 10 -40.12 17.07 -1.20
N GLN A 11 -40.71 16.97 -2.38
CA GLN A 11 -40.10 16.29 -3.53
C GLN A 11 -38.81 16.99 -4.01
N LEU A 12 -38.81 18.31 -4.09
CA LEU A 12 -37.61 19.08 -4.46
C LEU A 12 -36.50 18.96 -3.41
N SER A 13 -36.83 19.01 -2.12
CA SER A 13 -35.87 18.80 -1.03
C SER A 13 -35.30 17.39 -1.04
N ALA A 14 -36.13 16.36 -1.24
CA ALA A 14 -35.67 14.98 -1.36
C ALA A 14 -34.76 14.78 -2.58
N GLY A 15 -35.11 15.38 -3.73
CA GLY A 15 -34.28 15.37 -4.93
C GLY A 15 -32.92 16.04 -4.71
N PHE A 16 -32.89 17.18 -4.00
CA PHE A 16 -31.64 17.86 -3.64
C PHE A 16 -30.76 17.02 -2.71
N VAL A 17 -31.34 16.43 -1.67
CA VAL A 17 -30.61 15.53 -0.74
C VAL A 17 -30.02 14.34 -1.50
N LEU A 18 -30.80 13.72 -2.40
CA LEU A 18 -30.32 12.63 -3.24
C LEU A 18 -29.12 13.06 -4.11
N LEU A 19 -29.20 14.25 -4.72
CA LEU A 19 -28.13 14.81 -5.55
C LEU A 19 -26.84 15.03 -4.75
N VAL A 20 -26.97 15.58 -3.54
CA VAL A 20 -25.82 15.79 -2.63
C VAL A 20 -25.21 14.44 -2.26
N VAL A 21 -26.01 13.45 -1.86
CA VAL A 21 -25.52 12.11 -1.51
C VAL A 21 -24.80 11.46 -2.69
N LEU A 22 -25.38 11.52 -3.90
CA LEU A 22 -24.75 10.98 -5.11
C LEU A 22 -23.43 11.68 -5.43
N SER A 23 -23.35 13.01 -5.23
CA SER A 23 -22.12 13.76 -5.45
C SER A 23 -21.01 13.38 -4.46
N VAL A 24 -21.34 13.19 -3.18
CA VAL A 24 -20.39 12.74 -2.15
C VAL A 24 -19.89 11.33 -2.47
N LEU A 25 -20.80 10.41 -2.81
CA LEU A 25 -20.41 9.05 -3.20
C LEU A 25 -19.51 9.04 -4.45
N ALA A 26 -19.78 9.89 -5.43
CA ALA A 26 -18.94 10.02 -6.62
C ALA A 26 -17.54 10.53 -6.26
N VAL A 27 -17.43 11.55 -5.41
CA VAL A 27 -16.12 12.07 -4.95
C VAL A 27 -15.34 11.01 -4.17
N CYS A 28 -15.99 10.32 -3.22
CA CYS A 28 -15.39 9.21 -2.48
C CYS A 28 -14.91 8.09 -3.42
N GLY A 29 -15.74 7.72 -4.40
CA GLY A 29 -15.40 6.71 -5.40
C GLY A 29 -14.20 7.10 -6.26
N VAL A 30 -14.14 8.35 -6.73
CA VAL A 30 -12.98 8.87 -7.49
C VAL A 30 -11.71 8.86 -6.63
N HIS A 31 -11.80 9.26 -5.37
CA HIS A 31 -10.64 9.25 -4.47
C HIS A 31 -10.12 7.83 -4.21
N GLN A 32 -11.02 6.89 -3.91
CA GLN A 32 -10.66 5.48 -3.75
C GLN A 32 -10.06 4.89 -5.03
N TYR A 33 -10.63 5.19 -6.19
CA TYR A 33 -10.12 4.73 -7.48
C TYR A 33 -8.70 5.25 -7.75
N LYS A 34 -8.43 6.54 -7.49
CA LYS A 34 -7.07 7.11 -7.64
C LYS A 34 -6.06 6.48 -6.69
N ALA A 35 -6.44 6.25 -5.43
CA ALA A 35 -5.58 5.57 -4.46
C ALA A 35 -5.26 4.14 -4.89
N TRP A 36 -6.25 3.41 -5.40
CA TRP A 36 -6.08 2.07 -5.95
C TRP A 36 -5.17 2.06 -7.18
N LEU A 37 -5.38 2.99 -8.13
CA LEU A 37 -4.57 3.10 -9.35
C LEU A 37 -3.10 3.29 -9.01
N LYS A 38 -2.80 4.21 -8.08
CA LYS A 38 -1.43 4.47 -7.62
C LYS A 38 -0.81 3.25 -6.95
N ALA A 39 -1.58 2.53 -6.12
CA ALA A 39 -1.10 1.30 -5.50
C ALA A 39 -0.80 0.19 -6.53
N ALA A 40 -1.60 0.11 -7.60
CA ALA A 40 -1.38 -0.82 -8.70
C ALA A 40 -0.13 -0.46 -9.51
N GLU A 41 0.06 0.82 -9.85
CA GLU A 41 1.27 1.33 -10.52
C GLU A 41 2.53 1.05 -9.69
N ASP A 42 2.50 1.36 -8.38
CA ASP A 42 3.59 1.06 -7.45
C ASP A 42 3.90 -0.45 -7.41
N SER A 43 2.87 -1.29 -7.43
CA SER A 43 3.04 -2.76 -7.44
C SER A 43 3.67 -3.25 -8.74
N ILE A 44 3.23 -2.74 -9.90
CA ILE A 44 3.79 -3.09 -11.20
C ILE A 44 5.25 -2.64 -11.29
N ALA A 45 5.58 -1.43 -10.84
CA ALA A 45 6.94 -0.92 -10.81
C ALA A 45 7.85 -1.77 -9.89
N ALA A 46 7.35 -2.17 -8.71
CA ALA A 46 8.09 -3.06 -7.82
C ALA A 46 8.32 -4.45 -8.43
N MET A 47 7.31 -5.02 -9.10
CA MET A 47 7.38 -6.34 -9.73
C MET A 47 8.23 -6.36 -11.01
N GLY A 48 8.23 -5.27 -11.78
CA GLY A 48 8.96 -5.13 -13.04
C GLY A 48 10.46 -4.93 -12.90
N TRP A 49 10.97 -4.79 -11.68
CA TRP A 49 12.41 -4.82 -11.45
C TRP A 49 12.95 -6.24 -11.61
N GLU A 50 13.76 -6.45 -12.66
CA GLU A 50 14.37 -7.75 -13.00
C GLU A 50 15.44 -8.21 -12.00
N GLY A 51 15.74 -7.40 -10.98
CA GLY A 51 16.77 -7.71 -10.02
C GLY A 51 18.17 -7.36 -10.52
N PHE A 52 19.15 -7.88 -9.80
CA PHE A 52 20.47 -8.11 -10.40
C PHE A 52 20.33 -9.37 -11.28
N GLY A 53 20.95 -9.37 -12.45
CA GLY A 53 20.95 -10.53 -13.36
C GLY A 53 21.45 -11.83 -12.70
N PRO A 54 21.51 -12.95 -13.45
CA PRO A 54 21.85 -14.26 -12.91
C PRO A 54 23.07 -14.21 -11.98
N GLU A 55 22.94 -14.89 -10.83
CA GLU A 55 23.87 -14.89 -9.70
C GLU A 55 25.33 -14.83 -10.17
N ARG A 56 25.94 -13.65 -10.07
CA ARG A 56 27.39 -13.50 -10.33
C ARG A 56 28.23 -13.83 -9.10
N GLY A 57 27.60 -14.14 -7.96
CA GLY A 57 28.23 -14.85 -6.84
C GLY A 57 29.33 -14.11 -6.08
N VAL A 58 29.40 -12.77 -6.09
CA VAL A 58 30.50 -12.06 -5.39
C VAL A 58 30.10 -10.79 -4.64
N TYR A 59 28.88 -10.71 -4.11
CA TYR A 59 28.51 -9.59 -3.26
C TYR A 59 28.94 -9.85 -1.80
N ASN A 60 30.14 -9.39 -1.44
CA ASN A 60 30.66 -9.49 -0.07
C ASN A 60 30.20 -8.30 0.80
N PHE A 61 28.89 -8.18 0.98
CA PHE A 61 28.33 -7.23 1.93
C PHE A 61 27.06 -7.78 2.57
N THR A 62 26.71 -7.22 3.72
CA THR A 62 25.47 -7.54 4.44
C THR A 62 24.54 -6.35 4.39
N VAL A 63 23.29 -6.59 4.00
CA VAL A 63 22.24 -5.59 4.07
C VAL A 63 21.58 -5.66 5.44
N VAL A 64 21.59 -4.54 6.15
CA VAL A 64 20.86 -4.40 7.41
C VAL A 64 19.73 -3.40 7.18
N THR A 65 18.49 -3.80 7.45
CA THR A 65 17.31 -2.97 7.19
C THR A 65 16.23 -3.16 8.23
N ALA A 66 15.31 -2.20 8.34
CA ALA A 66 14.20 -2.24 9.26
C ALA A 66 12.89 -1.86 8.57
N MET A 67 11.83 -2.60 8.88
CA MET A 67 10.47 -2.35 8.42
C MET A 67 9.52 -2.41 9.61
N LEU A 68 9.31 -1.25 10.22
CA LEU A 68 8.48 -1.07 11.41
C LEU A 68 7.23 -0.26 11.07
N ASP A 69 6.07 -0.69 11.56
CA ASP A 69 4.83 0.05 11.47
C ASP A 69 4.71 1.03 12.64
N ILE A 70 4.85 2.31 12.31
CA ILE A 70 4.76 3.43 13.24
C ILE A 70 3.32 4.00 13.32
N GLY A 71 2.31 3.23 12.92
CA GLY A 71 0.92 3.69 12.78
C GLY A 71 0.64 4.32 11.41
N ARG A 72 1.29 3.81 10.37
CA ARG A 72 1.19 4.36 9.01
C ARG A 72 -0.22 4.15 8.43
N GLY A 73 -0.67 5.07 7.60
CA GLY A 73 -2.05 5.12 7.09
C GLY A 73 -3.03 5.89 7.98
N ALA A 74 -2.66 6.16 9.24
CA ALA A 74 -3.43 7.03 10.14
C ALA A 74 -2.91 8.49 10.19
N TRP A 75 -1.80 8.77 9.51
CA TRP A 75 -1.15 10.08 9.49
C TRP A 75 -1.55 10.82 8.22
N ASP A 76 -1.83 12.12 8.33
CA ASP A 76 -2.28 12.96 7.21
C ASP A 76 -1.29 12.93 6.02
N GLU A 77 0.01 12.94 6.33
CA GLU A 77 1.07 12.97 5.33
C GLU A 77 1.56 11.57 4.91
N GLN A 78 1.42 10.58 5.78
CA GLN A 78 1.92 9.20 5.57
C GLN A 78 0.75 8.24 5.44
N SER A 79 -0.06 8.48 4.41
CA SER A 79 -1.31 7.75 4.13
C SER A 79 -1.10 6.38 3.46
N ARG A 80 0.13 6.05 3.04
CA ARG A 80 0.43 4.77 2.40
C ARG A 80 0.28 3.63 3.41
N PRO A 81 -0.47 2.57 3.08
CA PRO A 81 -0.63 1.44 3.99
C PRO A 81 0.66 0.64 4.13
N TYR A 82 0.80 -0.07 5.25
CA TYR A 82 1.94 -0.95 5.54
C TYR A 82 2.32 -1.87 4.37
N ASN A 83 1.32 -2.45 3.70
CA ASN A 83 1.52 -3.36 2.57
C ASN A 83 2.25 -2.69 1.39
N THR A 84 2.03 -1.41 1.11
CA THR A 84 2.74 -0.70 0.05
C THR A 84 4.24 -0.64 0.31
N TYR A 85 4.63 -0.47 1.57
CA TYR A 85 6.05 -0.46 1.94
C TYR A 85 6.69 -1.84 1.90
N LEU A 86 5.92 -2.90 2.20
CA LEU A 86 6.39 -4.27 1.97
C LEU A 86 6.75 -4.50 0.49
N LEU A 87 6.02 -3.89 -0.45
CA LEU A 87 6.34 -3.97 -1.88
C LEU A 87 7.70 -3.34 -2.19
N TYR A 88 8.03 -2.18 -1.61
CA TYR A 88 9.36 -1.57 -1.79
C TYR A 88 10.47 -2.44 -1.22
N MET A 89 10.21 -3.13 -0.11
CA MET A 89 11.16 -4.06 0.50
C MET A 89 11.43 -5.30 -0.36
N GLN A 90 10.54 -5.66 -1.29
CA GLN A 90 10.73 -6.84 -2.16
C GLN A 90 12.03 -6.79 -2.93
N GLN A 91 12.40 -5.61 -3.44
CA GLN A 91 13.62 -5.44 -4.24
C GLN A 91 14.86 -5.75 -3.39
N MET A 92 14.88 -5.30 -2.13
CA MET A 92 15.97 -5.61 -1.20
C MET A 92 16.01 -7.10 -0.84
N LEU A 93 14.86 -7.74 -0.64
CA LEU A 93 14.81 -9.16 -0.23
C LEU A 93 15.20 -10.11 -1.38
N ARG A 94 15.01 -9.67 -2.63
CA ARG A 94 15.47 -10.39 -3.83
C ARG A 94 17.00 -10.40 -3.97
N LEU A 95 17.73 -9.51 -3.28
CA LEU A 95 19.19 -9.44 -3.34
C LEU A 95 19.83 -10.75 -2.91
N ASP A 96 20.84 -11.18 -3.66
CA ASP A 96 21.62 -12.37 -3.34
C ASP A 96 22.77 -12.07 -2.35
N VAL A 97 22.40 -11.60 -1.17
CA VAL A 97 23.35 -11.22 -0.09
C VAL A 97 22.89 -11.74 1.26
N ASN A 98 23.77 -11.62 2.27
CA ASN A 98 23.37 -11.75 3.66
C ASN A 98 22.47 -10.57 4.03
N VAL A 99 21.34 -10.84 4.68
CA VAL A 99 20.39 -9.81 5.08
C VAL A 99 20.03 -9.97 6.55
N ALA A 100 20.09 -8.87 7.30
CA ALA A 100 19.48 -8.75 8.62
C ALA A 100 18.28 -7.80 8.54
N VAL A 101 17.11 -8.25 8.98
CA VAL A 101 15.84 -7.52 8.89
C VAL A 101 15.24 -7.36 10.28
N PHE A 102 15.02 -6.13 10.70
CA PHE A 102 14.19 -5.79 11.86
C PHE A 102 12.76 -5.56 11.39
N VAL A 103 11.77 -6.29 11.90
CA VAL A 103 10.39 -6.20 11.40
C VAL A 103 9.39 -6.48 12.50
N ASP A 104 8.22 -5.86 12.45
CA ASP A 104 7.13 -6.22 13.35
C ASP A 104 6.71 -7.71 13.20
N PRO A 105 6.10 -8.33 14.22
CA PRO A 105 5.65 -9.73 14.16
C PRO A 105 4.81 -10.06 12.92
N LYS A 106 3.98 -9.11 12.47
CA LYS A 106 3.12 -9.27 11.28
C LYS A 106 3.87 -9.27 9.95
N GLY A 107 5.09 -8.73 9.89
CA GLY A 107 5.89 -8.69 8.67
C GLY A 107 6.79 -9.90 8.49
N ARG A 108 7.10 -10.65 9.55
CA ARG A 108 7.95 -11.86 9.47
C ARG A 108 7.51 -12.86 8.40
N PRO A 109 6.22 -13.25 8.27
CA PRO A 109 5.80 -14.20 7.25
C PRO A 109 6.12 -13.76 5.82
N PHE A 110 6.10 -12.45 5.56
CA PHE A 110 6.44 -11.88 4.26
C PHE A 110 7.94 -11.99 3.96
N ILE A 111 8.79 -11.72 4.97
CA ILE A 111 10.25 -11.88 4.83
C ILE A 111 10.60 -13.34 4.57
N ASP A 112 10.04 -14.26 5.36
CA ASP A 112 10.27 -15.70 5.25
C ASP A 112 9.83 -16.23 3.86
N TRP A 113 8.71 -15.74 3.33
CA TRP A 113 8.25 -16.10 1.99
C TRP A 113 9.20 -15.59 0.89
N MET A 114 9.62 -14.31 0.95
CA MET A 114 10.52 -13.71 -0.05
C MET A 114 11.94 -14.29 -0.05
N ARG A 115 12.40 -14.78 1.12
CA ARG A 115 13.76 -15.30 1.34
C ARG A 115 13.84 -16.82 1.42
N ARG A 116 12.78 -17.53 1.02
CA ARG A 116 12.75 -18.99 0.98
C ARG A 116 13.91 -19.54 0.14
N GLY A 117 14.64 -20.51 0.68
CA GLY A 117 15.88 -21.04 0.10
C GLY A 117 17.16 -20.25 0.44
N ARG A 118 17.03 -19.16 1.22
CA ARG A 118 18.16 -18.32 1.70
C ARG A 118 18.12 -18.13 3.22
N GLU A 119 17.55 -19.08 3.95
CA GLU A 119 17.34 -19.02 5.40
C GLU A 119 18.66 -18.87 6.15
N GLY A 120 19.71 -19.60 5.74
CA GLY A 120 21.05 -19.49 6.35
C GLY A 120 21.75 -18.15 6.14
N ARG A 121 21.21 -17.28 5.27
CA ARG A 121 21.73 -15.93 4.96
C ARG A 121 20.72 -14.83 5.32
N THR A 122 19.69 -15.17 6.09
CA THR A 122 18.62 -14.25 6.46
C THR A 122 18.43 -14.27 7.96
N HIS A 123 18.76 -13.16 8.62
CA HIS A 123 18.54 -12.98 10.04
C HIS A 123 17.34 -12.05 10.26
N VAL A 124 16.27 -12.54 10.88
CA VAL A 124 15.08 -11.75 11.16
C VAL A 124 15.00 -11.48 12.65
N VAL A 125 14.96 -10.20 13.02
CA VAL A 125 14.74 -9.72 14.38
C VAL A 125 13.33 -9.16 14.43
N VAL A 126 12.54 -9.65 15.39
CA VAL A 126 11.16 -9.23 15.64
C VAL A 126 11.08 -8.43 16.92
#